data_AF-D5V0R6-F1
#
_entry.id   AF-D5V0R6-F1
#
_cell.length_a   1.000
_cell.length_b   1.000
_cell.length_c   1.000
_cell.angle_alpha   90.00
_cell.angle_beta   90.00
_cell.angle_gamma   90.00
#
_symmetry.space_group_name_H-M   'P 1'
#
loop_
_entity.id
_entity.type
_entity.pdbx_description
1 polymer ?
#
loop_
_entity_poly.entity_id
_entity_poly.type
_entity_poly.pdbx_seq_one_letter_code
_entity_poly.pdbx_strand_id
1 'polypeptide(L)'
;MADISDMIIGSLSKVWHLVPLVVFIILVKKFMHNKDNKRRININKEHEKKGQSLELRTIEKYKKLGFKTQKSKEEGIDIICTKDEQTYLLKCNNNSKSKSIKAEDIKTFHKNAIKYLKTNNLEEKNVYFRYVVLFNDVLDKSALAILKDDSYNCKYVII
;
A
#
# COMPACT_ATOMS: atom_id res chain seq x y z
N MET A 1 28.05 -43.91 27.31
CA MET A 1 27.01 -43.54 26.33
C MET A 1 27.02 -42.03 26.26
N ALA A 2 27.33 -41.44 25.10
CA ALA A 2 27.32 -39.98 24.98
C ALA A 2 25.88 -39.51 25.24
N ASP A 3 25.73 -38.60 26.20
CA ASP A 3 24.43 -38.08 26.59
C ASP A 3 23.85 -37.28 25.42
N ILE A 4 22.57 -37.45 25.13
CA ILE A 4 21.88 -36.77 24.02
C ILE A 4 22.05 -35.25 24.16
N SER A 5 22.15 -34.77 25.40
CA SER A 5 22.46 -33.38 25.74
C SER A 5 23.82 -32.91 25.19
N ASP A 6 24.88 -33.70 25.35
CA ASP A 6 26.23 -33.38 24.85
C ASP A 6 26.28 -33.37 23.32
N MET A 7 25.51 -34.26 22.69
CA MET A 7 25.40 -34.32 21.23
C MET A 7 24.68 -33.08 20.66
N ILE A 8 23.63 -32.61 21.34
CA ILE A 8 22.90 -31.38 21.01
C ILE A 8 23.81 -30.14 21.21
N ILE A 9 24.51 -30.05 22.35
CA ILE A 9 25.42 -28.93 22.66
C ILE A 9 26.59 -28.87 21.66
N GLY A 10 27.15 -30.03 21.32
CA GLY A 10 28.19 -30.14 20.29
C GLY A 10 27.72 -29.68 18.91
N SER A 11 26.48 -29.99 18.54
CA SER A 11 25.88 -29.54 17.27
C SER A 11 25.56 -28.03 17.25
N LEU A 12 25.08 -27.47 18.37
CA LEU A 12 24.84 -26.04 18.56
C LEU A 12 26.14 -25.22 18.52
N SER A 13 27.23 -25.73 19.11
CA SER A 13 28.55 -25.08 19.08
C SER A 13 29.08 -24.89 17.66
N LYS A 14 28.77 -25.83 16.76
CA LYS A 14 29.15 -25.78 15.33
C LYS A 14 28.30 -24.82 14.51
N VAL A 15 27.14 -24.38 15.00
CA VAL A 15 26.20 -23.51 14.26
C VAL A 15 26.12 -22.10 14.88
N TRP A 16 26.71 -21.89 16.06
CA TRP A 16 26.65 -20.63 16.80
C TRP A 16 27.12 -19.40 15.99
N HIS A 17 28.12 -19.57 15.12
CA HIS A 17 28.62 -18.49 14.26
C HIS A 17 27.62 -18.05 13.16
N LEU A 18 26.62 -18.88 12.84
CA LEU A 18 25.55 -18.52 11.90
C LEU A 18 24.53 -17.57 12.53
N VAL A 19 24.38 -17.56 13.86
CA VAL A 19 23.43 -16.69 14.56
C VAL A 19 23.77 -15.21 14.35
N PRO A 20 25.01 -14.73 14.56
CA PRO A 20 25.40 -13.34 14.22
C PRO A 20 25.16 -12.99 12.75
N LEU A 21 25.37 -13.94 11.84
CA LEU A 21 25.25 -13.72 10.40
C LEU A 21 23.79 -13.53 9.98
N VAL A 22 22.87 -14.33 10.53
CA VAL A 22 21.42 -14.16 10.36
C VAL A 22 20.95 -12.82 10.94
N VAL A 23 21.40 -12.48 12.14
CA VAL A 23 21.08 -11.18 12.76
C VAL A 23 21.58 -10.02 11.90
N PHE A 24 22.80 -10.11 11.37
CA PHE A 24 23.37 -9.10 10.47
C PHE A 24 22.52 -8.93 9.19
N ILE A 25 22.11 -10.03 8.55
CA ILE A 25 21.23 -9.98 7.37
C ILE A 25 19.90 -9.28 7.70
N ILE A 26 19.28 -9.59 8.84
CA ILE A 26 18.04 -8.94 9.28
C ILE A 26 18.25 -7.43 9.49
N LEU A 27 19.36 -7.04 10.12
CA LEU A 27 19.70 -5.64 10.34
C LEU A 27 19.95 -4.88 9.03
N VAL A 28 20.71 -5.47 8.10
CA VAL A 28 20.96 -4.88 6.76
C VAL A 28 19.64 -4.71 6.02
N LYS A 29 18.77 -5.72 6.03
CA LYS A 29 17.44 -5.64 5.39
C LYS A 29 16.60 -4.50 6.00
N LYS A 30 16.57 -4.39 7.32
CA LYS A 30 15.86 -3.31 8.03
C LYS A 30 16.46 -1.93 7.71
N PHE A 31 17.78 -1.84 7.60
CA PHE A 31 18.48 -0.61 7.25
C PHE A 31 18.16 -0.17 5.81
N MET A 32 18.26 -1.06 4.84
CA MET A 32 17.91 -0.79 3.44
C MET A 32 16.46 -0.33 3.32
N HIS A 33 15.54 -1.03 3.97
CA HIS A 33 14.12 -0.67 3.99
C HIS A 33 13.85 0.73 4.54
N ASN A 34 14.48 1.08 5.68
CA ASN A 34 14.36 2.43 6.24
C ASN A 34 14.96 3.52 5.34
N LYS A 35 16.08 3.22 4.67
CA LYS A 35 16.71 4.14 3.71
C LYS A 35 15.80 4.39 2.51
N ASP A 36 15.19 3.33 1.97
CA ASP A 36 14.27 3.42 0.85
C ASP A 36 13.01 4.23 1.19
N ASN A 37 12.43 4.02 2.36
CA ASN A 37 11.29 4.80 2.82
C ASN A 37 11.63 6.29 2.98
N LYS A 38 12.77 6.61 3.61
CA LYS A 38 13.24 8.00 3.72
C LYS A 38 13.41 8.64 2.35
N ARG A 39 13.98 7.91 1.39
CA ARG A 39 14.12 8.35 0.00
C ARG A 39 12.76 8.66 -0.63
N ARG A 40 11.78 7.75 -0.51
CA ARG A 40 10.42 7.95 -1.06
C ARG A 40 9.71 9.16 -0.45
N ILE A 41 9.84 9.36 0.86
CA ILE A 41 9.28 10.54 1.56
C ILE A 41 9.91 11.82 1.02
N ASN A 42 11.24 11.85 0.84
CA ASN A 42 11.91 13.03 0.31
C ASN A 42 11.50 13.33 -1.14
N ILE A 43 11.45 12.30 -2.00
CA ILE A 43 10.97 12.43 -3.38
C ILE A 43 9.53 12.99 -3.39
N ASN A 44 8.64 12.46 -2.55
CA ASN A 44 7.28 12.98 -2.45
C ASN A 44 7.27 14.46 -2.02
N LYS A 45 8.07 14.84 -1.02
CA LYS A 45 8.18 16.25 -0.59
C LYS A 45 8.67 17.16 -1.71
N GLU A 46 9.61 16.70 -2.53
CA GLU A 46 10.07 17.46 -3.70
C GLU A 46 8.98 17.62 -4.76
N HIS A 47 8.19 16.58 -5.01
CA HIS A 47 7.04 16.66 -5.90
C HIS A 47 5.99 17.64 -5.39
N GLU A 48 5.62 17.57 -4.11
CA GLU A 48 4.67 18.50 -3.49
C GLU A 48 5.16 19.95 -3.59
N LYS A 49 6.47 20.21 -3.36
CA LYS A 49 7.08 21.54 -3.57
C LYS A 49 6.98 22.03 -5.01
N LYS A 50 7.00 21.12 -5.99
CA LYS A 50 6.83 21.40 -7.42
C LYS A 50 5.34 21.46 -7.84
N GLY A 51 4.40 21.37 -6.90
CA GLY A 51 2.96 21.34 -7.17
C GLY A 51 2.45 20.02 -7.75
N GLN A 52 3.26 18.95 -7.74
CA GLN A 52 2.92 17.63 -8.26
C GLN A 52 2.34 16.75 -7.16
N SER A 53 1.10 17.04 -6.75
CA SER A 53 0.44 16.28 -5.70
C SER A 53 0.29 14.79 -6.05
N LEU A 54 0.10 13.95 -5.03
CA LEU A 54 -0.18 12.53 -5.22
C LEU A 54 -1.35 12.29 -6.20
N GLU A 55 -2.41 13.10 -6.12
CA GLU A 55 -3.54 13.01 -7.04
C GLU A 55 -3.14 13.28 -8.49
N LEU A 56 -2.34 14.33 -8.73
CA LEU A 56 -1.91 14.69 -10.09
C LEU A 56 -1.03 13.59 -10.70
N ARG A 57 -0.07 13.07 -9.91
CA ARG A 57 0.78 11.94 -10.35
C ARG A 57 -0.05 10.69 -10.63
N THR A 58 -1.10 10.47 -9.84
CA THR A 58 -2.05 9.37 -10.06
C THR A 58 -2.83 9.55 -11.36
N ILE A 59 -3.38 10.75 -11.59
CA ILE A 59 -4.08 11.10 -12.83
C ILE A 59 -3.16 10.87 -14.04
N GLU A 60 -1.92 11.36 -14.01
CA GLU A 60 -0.96 11.17 -15.09
C GLU A 60 -0.65 9.70 -15.35
N LYS A 61 -0.47 8.89 -14.29
CA LYS A 61 -0.24 7.44 -14.43
C LYS A 61 -1.41 6.76 -15.13
N TYR A 62 -2.65 7.01 -14.70
CA TYR A 62 -3.83 6.38 -15.29
C TYR A 62 -4.09 6.88 -16.72
N LYS A 63 -3.85 8.17 -17.02
CA LYS A 63 -3.87 8.68 -18.40
C LYS A 63 -2.88 7.95 -19.31
N LYS A 64 -1.64 7.73 -18.85
CA LYS A 64 -0.62 6.96 -19.59
C LYS A 64 -1.03 5.51 -19.83
N LEU A 65 -1.86 4.93 -18.96
CA LEU A 65 -2.44 3.59 -19.13
C LEU A 65 -3.68 3.57 -20.05
N GLY A 66 -4.07 4.72 -20.62
CA GLY A 66 -5.20 4.86 -21.53
C GLY A 66 -6.55 5.09 -20.85
N PHE A 67 -6.58 5.46 -19.56
CA PHE A 67 -7.82 5.81 -18.88
C PHE A 67 -8.20 7.26 -19.14
N LYS A 68 -9.50 7.52 -19.29
CA LYS A 68 -10.08 8.84 -19.10
C LYS A 68 -10.19 9.11 -17.61
N THR A 69 -9.63 10.21 -17.13
CA THR A 69 -9.54 10.51 -15.70
C THR A 69 -10.26 11.81 -15.38
N GLN A 70 -11.02 11.86 -14.28
CA GLN A 70 -11.64 13.08 -13.77
C GLN A 70 -11.45 13.19 -12.26
N LYS A 71 -11.25 14.41 -11.76
CA LYS A 71 -11.32 14.68 -10.32
C LYS A 71 -12.77 14.57 -9.88
N SER A 72 -13.00 13.91 -8.75
CA SER A 72 -14.31 13.74 -8.17
C SER A 72 -14.57 14.82 -7.11
N LYS A 73 -15.83 15.26 -7.00
CA LYS A 73 -16.30 16.12 -5.90
C LYS A 73 -16.97 15.31 -4.79
N GLU A 74 -17.05 14.00 -4.96
CA GLU A 74 -17.75 13.09 -4.06
C GLU A 74 -16.92 12.80 -2.82
N GLU A 75 -17.59 12.76 -1.69
CA GLU A 75 -16.94 12.55 -0.41
C GLU A 75 -16.21 11.19 -0.37
N GLY A 76 -14.91 11.22 -0.17
CA GLY A 76 -14.09 10.01 -0.07
C GLY A 76 -13.69 9.38 -1.41
N ILE A 77 -14.02 9.98 -2.55
CA ILE A 77 -13.50 9.60 -3.86
C ILE A 77 -12.79 10.81 -4.45
N ASP A 78 -11.49 10.70 -4.71
CA ASP A 78 -10.70 11.83 -5.21
C ASP A 78 -10.62 11.81 -6.74
N ILE A 79 -10.55 10.62 -7.34
CA ILE A 79 -10.40 10.45 -8.79
C ILE A 79 -11.30 9.33 -9.29
N ILE A 80 -11.93 9.54 -10.44
CA ILE A 80 -12.65 8.52 -11.19
C ILE A 80 -11.89 8.31 -12.51
N CYS A 81 -11.51 7.06 -12.77
CA CYS A 81 -10.86 6.67 -14.02
C CYS A 81 -11.76 5.71 -14.78
N THR A 82 -12.00 5.95 -16.06
CA THR A 82 -12.79 5.06 -16.92
C THR A 82 -11.95 4.59 -18.10
N LYS A 83 -12.09 3.33 -18.46
CA LYS A 83 -11.49 2.74 -19.66
C LYS A 83 -12.40 1.62 -20.12
N ASP A 84 -12.85 1.71 -21.37
CA ASP A 84 -13.86 0.81 -21.93
C ASP A 84 -15.12 0.83 -21.03
N GLU A 85 -15.60 -0.33 -20.58
CA GLU A 85 -16.73 -0.45 -19.64
C GLU A 85 -16.30 -0.40 -18.16
N GLN A 86 -15.00 -0.31 -17.87
CA GLN A 86 -14.48 -0.37 -16.51
C GLN A 86 -14.39 1.02 -15.87
N THR A 87 -14.84 1.12 -14.62
CA THR A 87 -14.73 2.32 -13.80
C THR A 87 -13.89 2.06 -12.56
N TYR A 88 -12.90 2.90 -12.31
CA TYR A 88 -12.05 2.81 -11.13
C TYR A 88 -12.33 4.03 -10.25
N LEU A 89 -12.70 3.77 -9.00
CA LEU A 89 -12.88 4.81 -7.98
C LEU A 89 -11.64 4.82 -7.10
N LEU A 90 -10.98 5.97 -7.02
CA LEU A 90 -9.70 6.12 -6.36
C LEU A 90 -9.81 7.08 -5.16
N LYS A 91 -9.23 6.67 -4.03
CA LYS A 91 -8.90 7.55 -2.91
C LYS A 91 -7.38 7.70 -2.83
N CYS A 92 -6.88 8.93 -2.80
CA CYS A 92 -5.49 9.26 -2.58
C CYS A 92 -5.25 9.63 -1.12
N ASN A 93 -4.28 8.97 -0.48
CA ASN A 93 -3.84 9.31 0.86
C ASN A 93 -2.34 9.61 0.85
N ASN A 94 -2.00 10.88 1.04
CA ASN A 94 -0.63 11.39 1.01
C ASN A 94 0.09 11.30 2.38
N ASN A 95 -0.48 10.57 3.35
CA ASN A 95 0.18 10.38 4.63
C ASN A 95 1.52 9.65 4.43
N SER A 96 2.55 10.14 5.11
CA SER A 96 3.92 9.60 5.07
C SER A 96 4.34 8.96 6.40
N LYS A 97 3.48 9.04 7.42
CA LYS A 97 3.73 8.42 8.72
C LYS A 97 3.54 6.91 8.60
N SER A 98 4.46 6.14 9.17
CA SER A 98 4.35 4.69 9.15
C SER A 98 3.12 4.22 9.92
N LYS A 99 2.41 3.21 9.37
CA LYS A 99 1.21 2.57 9.94
C LYS A 99 0.10 3.54 10.34
N SER A 100 0.00 4.67 9.63
CA SER A 100 -1.00 5.68 9.92
C SER A 100 -2.37 5.34 9.33
N ILE A 101 -2.40 4.57 8.24
CA ILE A 101 -3.62 4.20 7.53
C ILE A 101 -4.10 2.86 8.07
N LYS A 102 -5.29 2.83 8.67
CA LYS A 102 -5.86 1.68 9.36
C LYS A 102 -7.04 1.09 8.60
N ALA A 103 -7.54 -0.04 9.09
CA ALA A 103 -8.73 -0.69 8.54
C ALA A 103 -9.94 0.25 8.45
N GLU A 104 -10.12 1.14 9.42
CA GLU A 104 -11.24 2.08 9.47
C GLU A 104 -11.22 3.06 8.28
N ASP A 105 -10.03 3.51 7.86
CA ASP A 105 -9.86 4.39 6.70
C ASP A 105 -10.29 3.69 5.41
N ILE A 106 -9.91 2.42 5.25
CA ILE A 106 -10.27 1.61 4.08
C ILE A 106 -11.76 1.31 4.05
N LYS A 107 -12.36 0.96 5.19
CA LYS A 107 -13.80 0.72 5.33
C LYS A 107 -14.62 1.97 5.02
N THR A 108 -14.13 3.13 5.45
CA THR A 108 -14.78 4.43 5.18
C THR A 108 -14.77 4.72 3.69
N PHE A 109 -13.62 4.56 3.03
CA PHE A 109 -13.52 4.67 1.58
C PHE A 109 -14.47 3.71 0.86
N HIS A 110 -14.46 2.43 1.24
CA HIS A 110 -15.32 1.41 0.63
C HIS A 110 -16.80 1.77 0.77
N LYS A 111 -17.24 2.20 1.95
CA LYS A 111 -18.64 2.63 2.18
C LYS A 111 -19.03 3.78 1.24
N ASN A 112 -18.16 4.76 1.07
CA ASN A 112 -18.42 5.90 0.18
C ASN A 112 -18.41 5.48 -1.30
N ALA A 113 -17.51 4.59 -1.68
CA ALA A 113 -17.42 4.04 -3.03
C ALA A 113 -18.69 3.23 -3.41
N ILE A 114 -19.19 2.39 -2.49
CA ILE A 114 -20.45 1.66 -2.66
C ILE A 114 -21.64 2.62 -2.76
N LYS A 115 -21.67 3.68 -1.94
CA LYS A 115 -22.72 4.70 -2.02
C LYS A 115 -22.72 5.36 -3.40
N TYR A 116 -21.56 5.79 -3.88
CA TYR A 116 -21.41 6.38 -5.20
C TYR A 116 -21.88 5.44 -6.32
N LEU A 117 -21.46 4.18 -6.28
CA LEU A 117 -21.86 3.15 -7.24
C LEU A 117 -23.38 3.02 -7.33
N LYS A 118 -24.06 2.95 -6.18
CA LYS A 118 -25.52 2.85 -6.10
C LYS A 118 -26.21 4.11 -6.61
N THR A 119 -25.74 5.30 -6.22
CA THR A 119 -26.33 6.58 -6.64
C THR A 119 -26.20 6.82 -8.14
N ASN A 120 -25.18 6.25 -8.80
CA ASN A 120 -24.91 6.44 -10.22
C ASN A 120 -25.30 5.22 -11.08
N ASN A 121 -26.01 4.23 -10.52
CA ASN A 121 -26.46 3.02 -11.21
C ASN A 121 -25.34 2.29 -11.98
N LEU A 122 -24.14 2.21 -11.40
CA LEU A 122 -23.01 1.53 -12.03
C LEU A 122 -23.07 0.02 -11.77
N GLU A 123 -22.70 -0.79 -12.78
CA GLU A 123 -22.64 -2.24 -12.63
C GLU A 123 -21.45 -2.66 -11.76
N GLU A 124 -21.72 -3.35 -10.64
CA GLU A 124 -20.69 -3.68 -9.64
C GLU A 124 -19.52 -4.47 -10.20
N LYS A 125 -19.77 -5.41 -11.12
CA LYS A 125 -18.73 -6.21 -11.79
C LYS A 125 -17.72 -5.39 -12.60
N ASN A 126 -18.10 -4.16 -12.98
CA ASN A 126 -17.30 -3.27 -13.83
C ASN A 126 -16.65 -2.13 -13.04
N VAL A 127 -16.90 -2.05 -11.73
CA VAL A 127 -16.32 -1.02 -10.86
C VAL A 127 -15.19 -1.63 -10.03
N TYR A 128 -14.10 -0.88 -9.86
CA TYR A 128 -12.94 -1.30 -9.08
C TYR A 128 -12.51 -0.22 -8.10
N PHE A 129 -12.31 -0.58 -6.83
CA PHE A 129 -11.87 0.38 -5.82
C PHE A 129 -10.35 0.35 -5.65
N ARG A 130 -9.73 1.52 -5.62
CA ARG A 130 -8.28 1.65 -5.49
C ARG A 130 -7.90 2.67 -4.42
N TYR A 131 -7.09 2.23 -3.46
CA TYR A 131 -6.58 3.07 -2.39
C TYR A 131 -5.12 3.44 -2.67
N VAL A 132 -4.87 4.68 -3.06
CA VAL A 132 -3.57 5.15 -3.51
C VAL A 132 -2.76 5.69 -2.33
N VAL A 133 -1.53 5.17 -2.18
CA VAL A 133 -0.61 5.52 -1.08
C VAL A 133 0.80 5.81 -1.60
N LEU A 134 1.61 6.49 -0.78
CA LEU A 134 3.00 6.82 -1.13
C LEU A 134 3.94 5.60 -1.12
N PHE A 135 3.75 4.68 -0.18
CA PHE A 135 4.55 3.47 -0.02
C PHE A 135 3.88 2.52 0.97
N ASN A 136 4.22 1.24 0.94
CA ASN A 136 3.51 0.20 1.71
C ASN A 136 3.52 0.43 3.23
N ASP A 137 4.61 1.00 3.78
CA ASP A 137 4.79 1.17 5.22
C ASP A 137 3.83 2.15 5.90
N VAL A 138 3.08 2.94 5.13
CA VAL A 138 2.04 3.81 5.69
C VAL A 138 0.79 3.02 6.09
N LEU A 139 0.62 1.82 5.53
CA LEU A 139 -0.49 0.92 5.81
C LEU A 139 -0.19 0.14 7.10
N ASP A 140 -1.12 0.21 8.05
CA ASP A 140 -1.12 -0.68 9.20
C ASP A 140 -1.45 -2.12 8.77
N LYS A 141 -1.09 -3.09 9.61
CA LYS A 141 -1.42 -4.51 9.37
C LYS A 141 -2.92 -4.72 9.17
N SER A 142 -3.75 -3.98 9.89
CA SER A 142 -5.21 -4.04 9.77
C SER A 142 -5.71 -3.58 8.38
N ALA A 143 -5.14 -2.50 7.82
CA ALA A 143 -5.45 -2.05 6.47
C ALA A 143 -4.96 -3.07 5.43
N LEU A 144 -3.75 -3.60 5.60
CA LEU A 144 -3.19 -4.61 4.69
C LEU A 144 -4.01 -5.89 4.62
N ALA A 145 -4.59 -6.33 5.73
CA ALA A 145 -5.47 -7.50 5.73
C ALA A 145 -6.67 -7.30 4.79
N ILE A 146 -7.30 -6.14 4.86
CA ILE A 146 -8.45 -5.77 4.01
C ILE A 146 -8.05 -5.65 2.53
N LEU A 147 -6.89 -5.06 2.27
CA LEU A 147 -6.45 -4.71 0.92
C LEU A 147 -5.75 -5.86 0.16
N LYS A 148 -5.36 -6.94 0.84
CA LYS A 148 -4.71 -8.11 0.23
C LYS A 148 -5.69 -9.20 -0.21
N ASP A 149 -6.79 -9.37 0.52
CA ASP A 149 -7.69 -10.49 0.33
C ASP A 149 -8.84 -10.19 -0.65
N ASP A 150 -8.77 -9.06 -1.38
CA ASP A 150 -9.79 -8.59 -2.34
C ASP A 150 -11.23 -8.57 -1.79
N SER A 151 -11.41 -8.71 -0.48
CA SER A 151 -12.70 -8.98 0.17
C SER A 151 -13.72 -7.87 -0.03
N TYR A 152 -13.25 -6.70 -0.44
CA TYR A 152 -14.02 -5.47 -0.67
C TYR A 152 -13.84 -4.92 -2.09
N ASN A 153 -13.34 -5.71 -3.04
CA ASN A 153 -12.96 -5.24 -4.38
C ASN A 153 -12.03 -4.01 -4.33
N CYS A 154 -11.20 -3.94 -3.27
CA CYS A 154 -10.40 -2.77 -2.92
C CYS A 154 -8.92 -3.18 -2.84
N LYS A 155 -8.12 -2.64 -3.77
CA LYS A 155 -6.66 -2.85 -3.83
C LYS A 155 -5.94 -1.55 -3.53
N TYR A 156 -4.77 -1.63 -2.91
CA TYR A 156 -3.91 -0.47 -2.81
C TYR A 156 -3.00 -0.32 -4.02
N VAL A 157 -2.62 0.93 -4.32
CA VAL A 157 -1.71 1.28 -5.41
C VAL A 157 -0.64 2.21 -4.88
N ILE A 158 0.62 1.93 -5.20
CA ILE A 158 1.75 2.81 -4.88
C ILE A 158 2.06 3.69 -6.10
N ILE A 159 2.27 4.98 -5.86
CA ILE A 159 2.61 6.01 -6.87
C ILE A 159 3.94 6.69 -6.57
#